data_AF-A0A520AG04-F1
#
_entry.id   AF-A0A520AG04-F1
#
_cell.length_a   1.000
_cell.length_b   1.000
_cell.length_c   1.000
_cell.angle_alpha   90.00
_cell.angle_beta   90.00
_cell.angle_gamma   90.00
#
_symmetry.space_group_name_H-M   'P 1'
#
loop_
_entity.id
_entity.type
_entity.pdbx_description
1 polymer ?
#
loop_
_entity_poly.entity_id
_entity_poly.type
_entity_poly.pdbx_seq_one_letter_code
_entity_poly.pdbx_strand_id
1 'polypeptide(L)'
;MPMARRINEITDISFSDRFAALKNLPALLRLVWVSSPSKTLLSFCLRIVRSAMPIALLYVGKLIIDEVVMLNGNGGSQERLWELVLLEFLLAIVTDGLNRAIILTDSLLGDLFSNHSSVRIMAHAAKLDLEQFEDSVFYDKLERARQQTIGRSALLT
;
A
#
# COMPACT_ATOMS: atom_id res chain seq x y z
N MET A 1 -3.93 35.92 -30.95
CA MET A 1 -4.15 34.74 -30.08
C MET A 1 -3.11 33.67 -30.37
N PRO A 2 -2.16 33.39 -29.45
CA PRO A 2 -1.58 32.05 -29.34
C PRO A 2 -1.30 31.68 -27.88
N MET A 3 -2.17 30.87 -27.26
CA MET A 3 -1.99 30.41 -25.85
C MET A 3 -2.00 28.87 -25.74
N ALA A 4 -1.74 28.15 -26.83
CA ALA A 4 -1.93 26.70 -26.91
C ALA A 4 -0.63 25.88 -26.98
N ARG A 5 0.55 26.47 -26.70
CA ARG A 5 1.85 25.79 -26.92
C ARG A 5 2.58 25.34 -25.64
N ARG A 6 1.96 25.46 -24.46
CA ARG A 6 2.67 25.33 -23.17
C ARG A 6 2.30 24.11 -22.31
N ILE A 7 1.72 23.06 -22.91
CA ILE A 7 1.20 21.88 -22.17
C ILE A 7 2.02 20.60 -22.42
N ASN A 8 3.05 20.63 -23.29
CA ASN A 8 3.74 19.42 -23.75
C ASN A 8 5.15 19.18 -23.16
N GLU A 9 5.56 19.91 -22.11
CA GLU A 9 6.91 19.81 -21.52
C GLU A 9 6.98 19.00 -20.21
N ILE A 10 5.97 18.16 -19.89
CA ILE A 10 5.95 17.40 -18.61
C ILE A 10 6.56 15.98 -18.74
N THR A 11 7.01 15.54 -19.92
CA THR A 11 7.45 14.14 -20.09
C THR A 11 8.86 14.02 -20.63
N ASP A 12 9.84 14.30 -19.79
CA ASP A 12 11.11 13.56 -19.79
C ASP A 12 11.68 13.57 -18.37
N ILE A 13 11.04 12.78 -17.48
CA ILE A 13 11.50 12.58 -16.12
C ILE A 13 12.79 11.77 -16.17
N SER A 14 13.94 12.44 -16.13
CA SER A 14 15.27 11.83 -16.17
C SER A 14 15.49 10.91 -14.97
N PHE A 15 16.27 9.83 -15.14
CA PHE A 15 16.62 8.89 -14.07
C PHE A 15 17.25 9.59 -12.85
N SER A 16 17.96 10.70 -13.07
CA SER A 16 18.52 11.52 -11.98
C SER A 16 17.45 12.25 -11.16
N ASP A 17 16.36 12.70 -11.78
CA ASP A 17 15.26 13.38 -11.07
C ASP A 17 14.44 12.39 -10.23
N ARG A 18 14.31 11.14 -10.71
CA ARG A 18 13.74 10.02 -9.94
C ARG A 18 14.61 9.71 -8.71
N PHE A 19 15.94 9.74 -8.87
CA PHE A 19 16.89 9.50 -7.77
C PHE A 19 16.90 10.65 -6.74
N ALA A 20 16.69 11.89 -7.18
CA ALA A 20 16.53 13.03 -6.28
C ALA A 20 15.23 12.95 -5.45
N ALA A 21 14.14 12.45 -6.04
CA ALA A 21 12.88 12.22 -5.31
C ALA A 21 13.00 11.13 -4.23
N LEU A 22 13.81 10.09 -4.46
CA LEU A 22 14.13 9.06 -3.47
C LEU A 22 14.83 9.63 -2.22
N LYS A 23 15.53 10.76 -2.35
CA LYS A 23 16.24 11.41 -1.24
C LYS A 23 15.31 12.00 -0.17
N ASN A 24 14.02 12.20 -0.51
CA ASN A 24 12.99 12.69 0.42
C ASN A 24 12.24 11.55 1.16
N LEU A 25 12.38 10.30 0.71
CA LEU A 25 11.83 9.12 1.39
C LEU A 25 12.27 8.98 2.87
N PRO A 26 13.54 9.20 3.26
CA PRO A 26 13.92 9.05 4.66
C PRO A 26 13.24 10.08 5.58
N ALA A 27 12.93 11.29 5.09
CA ALA A 27 12.19 12.29 5.86
C ALA A 27 10.71 11.89 6.04
N LEU A 28 10.09 11.31 5.01
CA LEU A 28 8.73 10.76 5.07
C LEU A 28 8.64 9.55 6.02
N LEU A 29 9.60 8.62 5.93
CA LEU A 29 9.68 7.46 6.84
C LEU A 29 9.84 7.90 8.29
N ARG A 30 10.61 8.95 8.56
CA ARG A 30 10.77 9.53 9.90
C ARG A 30 9.48 10.17 10.42
N LEU A 31 8.70 10.81 9.55
CA LEU A 31 7.41 11.40 9.92
C LEU A 31 6.35 10.33 10.25
N VAL A 32 6.32 9.24 9.46
CA VAL A 32 5.46 8.08 9.71
C VAL A 32 5.86 7.38 11.03
N TRP A 33 7.16 7.29 11.31
CA TRP A 33 7.71 6.71 12.54
C TRP A 33 7.30 7.46 13.82
N VAL A 34 7.10 8.78 13.74
CA VAL A 34 6.71 9.62 14.90
C VAL A 34 5.22 9.50 15.24
N SER A 35 4.36 9.16 14.27
CA SER A 35 2.90 9.14 14.47
C SER A 35 2.36 7.81 15.02
N SER A 36 2.89 6.65 14.61
CA SER A 36 2.46 5.34 15.12
C SER A 36 3.51 4.23 14.89
N PRO A 37 4.62 4.23 15.66
CA PRO A 37 5.76 3.34 15.44
C PRO A 37 5.39 1.85 15.47
N SER A 38 4.42 1.45 16.30
CA SER A 38 3.98 0.06 16.40
C SER A 38 3.25 -0.45 15.15
N LYS A 39 2.41 0.39 14.50
CA LYS A 39 1.65 -0.01 13.30
C LYS A 39 2.52 0.00 12.04
N THR A 40 3.44 0.96 11.94
CA THR A 40 4.41 1.02 10.84
C THR A 40 5.38 -0.16 10.89
N LEU A 41 5.88 -0.52 12.08
CA LEU A 41 6.76 -1.67 12.25
C LEU A 41 6.02 -2.98 11.89
N LEU A 42 4.76 -3.13 12.34
CA LEU A 42 3.94 -4.28 12.02
C LEU A 42 3.72 -4.41 10.50
N SER A 43 3.28 -3.35 9.82
CA SER A 43 3.09 -3.36 8.36
C SER A 43 4.39 -3.65 7.61
N PHE A 44 5.52 -3.08 8.05
CA PHE A 44 6.83 -3.34 7.47
C PHE A 44 7.26 -4.81 7.64
N CYS A 45 7.10 -5.38 8.84
CA CYS A 45 7.35 -6.80 9.08
C CYS A 45 6.45 -7.71 8.24
N LEU A 46 5.15 -7.42 8.15
CA LEU A 46 4.23 -8.17 7.28
C LEU A 46 4.66 -8.09 5.81
N ARG A 47 5.11 -6.93 5.33
CA ARG A 47 5.59 -6.74 3.95
C ARG A 47 6.88 -7.52 3.68
N ILE A 48 7.82 -7.56 4.64
CA ILE A 48 9.03 -8.38 4.52
C ILE A 48 8.64 -9.86 4.43
N VAL A 49 7.80 -10.36 5.33
CA VAL A 49 7.35 -11.75 5.33
C VAL A 49 6.64 -12.08 4.02
N ARG A 50 5.76 -11.20 3.52
CA ARG A 50 5.10 -11.35 2.22
C ARG A 50 6.09 -11.44 1.07
N SER A 51 7.18 -10.68 1.09
CA SER A 51 8.17 -10.68 0.00
C SER A 51 8.88 -12.03 -0.17
N ALA A 52 8.95 -12.84 0.89
CA ALA A 52 9.50 -14.19 0.85
C ALA A 52 8.52 -15.26 0.36
N MET A 53 7.20 -15.01 0.43
CA MET A 53 6.15 -15.96 0.01
C MET A 53 6.27 -16.46 -1.44
N PRO A 54 6.49 -15.62 -2.48
CA PRO A 54 6.60 -16.10 -3.86
C PRO A 54 7.80 -17.04 -4.07
N ILE A 55 8.90 -16.79 -3.36
CA ILE A 55 10.09 -17.66 -3.40
C ILE A 55 9.78 -19.00 -2.74
N ALA A 56 9.10 -18.97 -1.59
CA ALA A 56 8.72 -20.18 -0.87
C ALA A 56 7.74 -21.04 -1.67
N LEU A 57 6.71 -20.44 -2.28
CA LEU A 57 5.78 -21.13 -3.19
C LEU A 57 6.52 -21.81 -4.34
N LEU A 58 7.44 -21.09 -4.98
CA LEU A 58 8.20 -21.64 -6.11
C LEU A 58 9.10 -22.80 -5.68
N TYR A 59 9.74 -22.70 -4.51
CA TYR A 59 10.59 -23.77 -3.97
C TYR A 59 9.78 -25.03 -3.63
N VAL A 60 8.62 -24.87 -2.99
CA VAL A 60 7.73 -26.00 -2.67
C VAL A 60 7.16 -26.62 -3.95
N GLY A 61 6.72 -25.81 -4.91
CA GLY A 61 6.25 -26.30 -6.20
C GLY A 61 7.31 -27.10 -6.95
N LYS A 62 8.58 -26.67 -6.88
CA LYS A 62 9.70 -27.45 -7.42
C LYS A 62 9.82 -28.81 -6.74
N LEU A 63 9.76 -28.88 -5.40
CA LEU A 63 9.84 -30.14 -4.65
C LEU A 63 8.72 -31.11 -5.03
N ILE A 64 7.51 -30.60 -5.25
CA ILE A 64 6.37 -31.41 -5.71
C ILE A 64 6.67 -32.01 -7.09
N ILE A 65 7.16 -31.19 -8.03
CA ILE A 65 7.51 -31.65 -9.38
C ILE A 65 8.61 -32.72 -9.33
N ASP A 66 9.66 -32.48 -8.53
CA ASP A 66 10.77 -33.43 -8.36
C ASP A 66 10.26 -34.79 -7.84
N GLU A 67 9.36 -34.78 -6.85
CA GLU A 67 8.75 -35.99 -6.28
C GLU A 67 7.84 -36.73 -7.29
N VAL A 68 7.02 -35.99 -8.05
CA VAL A 68 6.16 -36.58 -9.09
C VAL A 68 6.99 -37.26 -10.18
N VAL A 69 8.10 -36.65 -10.60
CA VAL A 69 9.01 -37.24 -11.61
C VAL A 69 9.66 -38.51 -11.07
N MET A 70 10.11 -38.51 -9.80
CA MET A 70 10.70 -39.68 -9.16
C MET A 70 9.71 -40.85 -9.06
N LEU A 71 8.48 -40.58 -8.60
CA LEU A 71 7.43 -41.60 -8.47
C LEU A 71 7.01 -42.19 -9.82
N ASN A 72 7.02 -41.38 -10.88
CA ASN A 72 6.72 -41.84 -12.24
C ASN A 72 7.82 -42.78 -12.79
N GLY A 73 9.10 -42.48 -12.50
CA GLY A 73 10.23 -43.28 -12.99
C GLY A 73 10.45 -44.61 -12.26
N ASN A 74 10.37 -44.61 -10.93
CA ASN A 74 10.78 -45.77 -10.12
C ASN A 74 9.61 -46.47 -9.40
N GLY A 75 8.43 -45.86 -9.34
CA GLY A 75 7.37 -46.26 -8.41
C GLY A 75 7.78 -46.03 -6.94
N GLY A 76 6.81 -45.95 -6.03
CA GLY A 76 7.12 -45.70 -4.61
C GLY A 76 5.93 -45.23 -3.79
N SER A 77 6.18 -44.85 -2.54
CA SER A 77 5.14 -44.35 -1.64
C SER A 77 4.76 -42.90 -1.96
N GLN A 78 3.46 -42.63 -2.09
CA GLN A 78 2.95 -41.28 -2.37
C GLN A 78 2.80 -40.40 -1.11
N GLU A 79 3.16 -40.91 0.07
CA GLU A 79 3.02 -40.18 1.35
C GLU A 79 3.75 -38.84 1.31
N ARG A 80 5.00 -38.83 0.83
CA ARG A 80 5.80 -37.61 0.75
C ARG A 80 5.21 -36.56 -0.19
N LEU A 81 4.60 -36.99 -1.29
CA LEU A 81 3.92 -36.10 -2.22
C LEU A 81 2.73 -35.41 -1.54
N TRP A 82 1.90 -36.16 -0.81
CA TRP A 82 0.76 -35.59 -0.09
C TRP A 82 1.19 -34.64 1.04
N GLU A 83 2.29 -34.92 1.74
CA GLU A 83 2.88 -33.99 2.71
C GLU A 83 3.27 -32.66 2.05
N LEU A 84 3.93 -32.70 0.89
CA LEU A 84 4.33 -31.50 0.15
C LEU A 84 3.13 -30.71 -0.37
N VAL A 85 2.09 -31.38 -0.86
CA VAL A 85 0.84 -30.74 -1.31
C VAL A 85 0.12 -30.07 -0.14
N LEU A 86 0.05 -30.72 1.02
CA LEU A 86 -0.56 -30.12 2.22
C LEU A 86 0.25 -28.90 2.68
N LEU A 87 1.58 -28.98 2.63
CA LEU A 87 2.46 -27.86 2.94
C LEU A 87 2.26 -26.68 1.96
N GLU A 88 2.16 -26.94 0.65
CA GLU A 88 1.84 -25.91 -0.35
C GLU A 88 0.48 -25.26 -0.08
N PHE A 89 -0.53 -26.06 0.24
CA PHE A 89 -1.87 -25.58 0.58
C PHE A 89 -1.86 -24.67 1.81
N LEU A 90 -1.17 -25.06 2.88
CA LEU A 90 -0.99 -24.22 4.07
C LEU A 90 -0.27 -22.91 3.73
N LEU A 91 0.77 -22.99 2.90
CA LEU A 91 1.54 -21.82 2.49
C LEU A 91 0.71 -20.85 1.64
N ALA A 92 -0.17 -21.37 0.78
CA ALA A 92 -1.14 -20.59 0.02
C ALA A 92 -2.14 -19.87 0.94
N ILE A 93 -2.69 -20.56 1.95
CA ILE A 93 -3.60 -19.96 2.95
C ILE A 93 -2.89 -18.84 3.72
N VAL A 94 -1.67 -19.08 4.19
CA VAL A 94 -0.88 -18.07 4.91
C VAL A 94 -0.62 -16.85 4.02
N THR A 95 -0.33 -17.07 2.74
CA THR A 95 -0.10 -15.99 1.78
C THR A 95 -1.37 -15.14 1.57
N ASP A 96 -2.54 -15.77 1.42
CA ASP A 96 -3.82 -15.06 1.32
C ASP A 96 -4.14 -14.28 2.60
N GLY A 97 -3.96 -14.91 3.77
CA GLY A 97 -4.16 -14.29 5.08
C GLY A 97 -3.26 -13.05 5.28
N LEU A 98 -1.98 -13.14 4.90
CA LEU A 98 -1.05 -12.01 4.93
C LEU A 98 -1.50 -10.87 4.01
N ASN A 99 -1.95 -11.19 2.78
CA ASN A 99 -2.46 -10.18 1.86
C ASN A 99 -3.65 -9.43 2.45
N ARG A 100 -4.62 -10.15 3.03
CA ARG A 100 -5.79 -9.55 3.68
C ARG A 100 -5.40 -8.69 4.88
N ALA A 101 -4.48 -9.16 5.72
CA ALA A 101 -4.01 -8.42 6.88
C ALA A 101 -3.34 -7.10 6.48
N ILE A 102 -2.55 -7.10 5.40
CA ILE A 102 -1.92 -5.89 4.86
C ILE A 102 -2.99 -4.91 4.36
N ILE A 103 -3.94 -5.38 3.54
CA ILE A 103 -5.02 -4.53 3.01
C ILE A 103 -5.82 -3.89 4.15
N LEU A 104 -6.18 -4.66 5.18
CA LEU A 104 -6.94 -4.16 6.32
C LEU A 104 -6.13 -3.14 7.14
N THR A 105 -4.85 -3.38 7.34
CA THR A 105 -3.98 -2.45 8.08
C THR A 105 -3.85 -1.13 7.32
N ASP A 106 -3.66 -1.20 6.01
CA ASP A 106 -3.52 -0.03 5.16
C ASP A 106 -4.83 0.77 5.08
N SER A 107 -5.99 0.10 5.03
CA SER A 107 -7.30 0.78 5.07
C SER A 107 -7.56 1.47 6.40
N LEU A 108 -7.31 0.77 7.53
CA LEU A 108 -7.49 1.34 8.88
C LEU A 108 -6.57 2.56 9.11
N LEU A 109 -5.35 2.51 8.58
CA LEU A 109 -4.43 3.64 8.66
C LEU A 109 -4.94 4.84 7.83
N GLY A 110 -5.47 4.58 6.64
CA GLY A 110 -6.13 5.58 5.79
C GLY A 110 -7.32 6.23 6.48
N ASP A 111 -8.19 5.44 7.11
CA ASP A 111 -9.38 5.91 7.83
C ASP A 111 -9.01 6.80 9.02
N LEU A 112 -8.03 6.38 9.83
CA LEU A 112 -7.53 7.16 10.96
C LEU A 112 -6.96 8.51 10.51
N PHE A 113 -6.19 8.51 9.43
CA PHE A 113 -5.60 9.73 8.88
C PHE A 113 -6.66 10.69 8.32
N SER A 114 -7.66 10.16 7.60
CA SER A 114 -8.78 10.91 7.03
C SER A 114 -9.64 11.55 8.12
N ASN A 115 -9.97 10.78 9.17
CA ASN A 115 -10.75 11.27 10.31
C ASN A 115 -10.00 12.40 11.05
N HIS A 116 -8.73 12.18 11.38
CA HIS A 116 -7.93 13.20 12.07
C HIS A 116 -7.82 14.49 11.27
N SER A 117 -7.61 14.40 9.96
CA SER A 117 -7.55 15.56 9.07
C SER A 117 -8.90 16.28 8.98
N SER A 118 -10.00 15.53 8.88
CA SER A 118 -11.36 16.09 8.82
C SER A 118 -11.71 16.87 10.08
N VAL A 119 -11.44 16.31 11.27
CA VAL A 119 -11.68 16.99 12.56
C VAL A 119 -10.86 18.27 12.66
N ARG A 120 -9.61 18.27 12.18
CA ARG A 120 -8.75 19.46 12.22
C ARG A 120 -9.25 20.57 11.30
N ILE A 121 -9.78 20.23 10.12
CA ILE A 121 -10.41 21.18 9.21
C ILE A 121 -11.67 21.78 9.84
N MET A 122 -12.54 20.96 10.44
CA MET A 122 -13.75 21.43 11.12
C MET A 122 -13.42 22.37 12.29
N ALA A 123 -12.42 22.02 13.11
CA ALA A 123 -11.98 22.85 14.22
C ALA A 123 -11.35 24.19 13.77
N HIS A 124 -10.80 24.26 12.55
CA HIS A 124 -10.27 25.49 11.98
C HIS A 124 -11.37 26.34 11.33
N ALA A 125 -12.33 25.71 10.64
CA ALA A 125 -13.51 26.38 10.09
C ALA A 125 -14.41 26.98 11.19
N ALA A 126 -14.52 26.34 12.36
CA ALA A 126 -15.26 26.85 13.51
C ALA A 126 -14.64 28.11 14.16
N LYS A 127 -13.40 28.47 13.80
CA LYS A 127 -12.74 29.72 14.24
C LYS A 127 -12.87 30.85 13.22
N LEU A 128 -13.51 30.59 12.08
CA LEU A 128 -13.71 31.56 11.02
C LEU A 128 -15.03 32.33 11.27
N ASP A 129 -15.01 33.63 11.03
CA ASP A 129 -16.13 34.52 11.37
C ASP A 129 -17.39 34.24 10.52
N LEU A 130 -18.57 34.41 11.12
CA LEU A 130 -19.86 33.97 10.57
C LEU A 130 -20.21 34.64 9.22
N GLU A 131 -19.66 35.83 8.98
CA GLU A 131 -19.88 36.65 7.78
C GLU A 131 -19.32 36.00 6.49
N GLN A 132 -18.41 35.03 6.60
CA GLN A 132 -17.82 34.31 5.45
C GLN A 132 -18.58 33.05 5.01
N PHE A 133 -19.58 32.59 5.77
CA PHE A 133 -20.40 31.42 5.42
C PHE A 133 -21.57 31.73 4.47
N GLU A 134 -21.81 33.00 4.13
CA GLU A 134 -22.88 33.40 3.21
C GLU A 134 -22.45 33.41 1.73
N ASP A 135 -21.15 33.33 1.44
CA ASP A 135 -20.64 33.32 0.07
C ASP A 135 -20.51 31.88 -0.48
N SER A 136 -21.31 31.56 -1.50
CA SER A 136 -21.32 30.26 -2.20
C SER A 136 -19.96 29.84 -2.76
N VAL A 137 -19.04 30.79 -3.04
CA VAL A 137 -17.70 30.50 -3.55
C VAL A 137 -16.80 29.89 -2.46
N PHE A 138 -17.06 30.16 -1.18
CA PHE A 138 -16.29 29.62 -0.06
C PHE A 138 -16.66 28.15 0.22
N TYR A 139 -17.96 27.81 0.14
CA TYR A 139 -18.45 26.43 0.25
C TYR A 139 -17.87 25.52 -0.84
N ASP A 140 -17.86 25.97 -2.09
CA ASP A 140 -17.33 25.18 -3.21
C ASP A 140 -15.82 24.90 -3.05
N LYS A 141 -15.07 25.86 -2.52
CA LYS A 141 -13.64 25.68 -2.21
C LYS A 141 -13.42 24.69 -1.06
N LEU A 142 -14.27 24.71 -0.04
CA LEU A 142 -14.17 23.79 1.10
C LEU A 142 -14.49 22.34 0.69
N GLU A 143 -15.53 22.15 -0.14
CA GLU A 143 -15.90 20.83 -0.64
C GLU A 143 -14.84 20.26 -1.60
N ARG A 144 -14.25 21.10 -2.46
CA ARG A 144 -13.11 20.70 -3.31
C ARG A 144 -11.87 20.35 -2.48
N ALA A 145 -11.58 21.07 -1.40
CA ALA A 145 -10.49 20.75 -0.48
C ALA A 145 -10.73 19.43 0.28
N ARG A 146 -11.98 19.16 0.67
CA ARG A 146 -12.40 17.88 1.29
C ARG A 146 -12.19 16.71 0.32
N GLN A 147 -12.66 16.85 -0.93
CA GLN A 147 -12.46 15.85 -1.97
C GLN A 147 -10.97 15.63 -2.30
N GLN A 148 -10.15 16.68 -2.34
CA GLN A 148 -8.70 16.57 -2.61
C GLN A 148 -7.91 15.89 -1.48
N THR A 149 -8.39 15.96 -0.24
CA THR A 149 -7.74 15.30 0.91
C THR A 149 -8.06 13.81 0.94
N ILE A 150 -9.30 13.43 0.60
CA ILE A 150 -9.73 12.02 0.52
C ILE A 150 -8.95 11.28 -0.57
N GLY A 151 -8.73 11.90 -1.74
CA GLY A 151 -8.05 11.27 -2.87
C GLY A 151 -6.54 11.04 -2.75
N ARG A 152 -5.85 11.68 -1.79
CA ARG A 152 -4.38 11.56 -1.65
C ARG A 152 -3.93 10.37 -0.81
N SER A 153 -4.84 9.73 -0.06
CA SER A 153 -4.55 8.49 0.68
C SER A 153 -4.25 7.31 -0.27
N ALA A 154 -4.82 7.31 -1.47
CA ALA A 154 -4.61 6.29 -2.50
C ALA A 154 -3.23 6.33 -3.18
N LEU A 155 -2.43 7.38 -2.97
CA LEU A 155 -1.04 7.45 -3.51
C LEU A 155 -0.01 6.80 -2.56
N LEU A 156 -0.40 6.43 -1.33
CA LEU A 156 0.48 5.83 -0.32
C LEU A 156 0.28 4.32 -0.14
N THR A 157 -0.73 3.74 -0.79
CA THR A 157 -1.03 2.30 -0.86
C THR A 157 -0.61 1.74 -2.20
#